data_AF-A0A1Y6LTJ0-F1
#
_entry.id   AF-A0A1Y6LTJ0-F1
#
_cell.length_a   1.000
_cell.length_b   1.000
_cell.length_c   1.000
_cell.angle_alpha   90.00
_cell.angle_beta   90.00
_cell.angle_gamma   90.00
#
_symmetry.space_group_name_H-M   'P 1'
#
loop_
_entity.id
_entity.type
_entity.pdbx_description
1 polymer ?
#
loop_
_entity_poly.entity_id
_entity_poly.type
_entity_poly.pdbx_seq_one_letter_code
_entity_poly.pdbx_strand_id
1 'polypeptide(L)'
;MHAQRSFTAASAGAIFLASGASASVLPGITENKSHSVRRDLKTGLGTRYGKNCKEEDCWQSGACAFTNYKLPSTIDGSTCVSEAIWDSSAHCGGCIQVTYKGKTITIMVTNKTDGDANHLDMPPATWSKLTNGMTGGGVDGIE
;
A
#
# COMPACT_ATOMS: atom_id res chain seq x y z
N MET A 1 31.14 -61.89 19.70
CA MET A 1 31.59 -61.23 20.94
C MET A 1 33.11 -61.14 20.88
N HIS A 2 33.66 -59.99 20.53
CA HIS A 2 35.08 -59.68 20.68
C HIS A 2 35.15 -58.26 21.24
N ALA A 3 35.64 -58.16 22.47
CA ALA A 3 35.90 -56.93 23.20
C ALA A 3 37.39 -56.65 23.17
N GLN A 4 37.80 -55.38 23.05
CA GLN A 4 39.02 -54.79 23.63
C GLN A 4 39.09 -53.33 23.16
N ARG A 5 38.78 -52.35 24.02
CA ARG A 5 39.58 -51.72 25.09
C ARG A 5 40.49 -50.59 24.58
N SER A 6 40.19 -49.41 25.10
CA SER A 6 40.83 -48.11 24.93
C SER A 6 42.29 -48.07 25.39
N PHE A 7 43.05 -47.18 24.76
CA PHE A 7 44.27 -46.58 25.33
C PHE A 7 44.17 -45.05 25.24
N THR A 8 44.47 -44.40 26.36
CA THR A 8 44.58 -42.94 26.54
C THR A 8 46.07 -42.58 26.58
N ALA A 9 46.49 -41.48 25.96
CA ALA A 9 47.73 -40.78 26.28
C ALA A 9 47.70 -39.33 25.76
N ALA A 10 48.45 -38.46 26.44
CA ALA A 10 48.16 -37.05 26.66
C ALA A 10 48.90 -36.04 25.75
N SER A 11 48.28 -34.85 25.67
CA SER A 11 48.81 -33.48 25.56
C SER A 11 50.06 -33.13 24.71
N ALA A 12 49.89 -32.15 23.82
CA ALA A 12 50.77 -30.99 23.74
C ALA A 12 50.02 -29.82 23.07
N GLY A 13 49.91 -28.70 23.77
CA GLY A 13 49.30 -27.47 23.26
C GLY A 13 50.21 -26.77 22.25
N ALA A 14 49.62 -26.22 21.21
CA ALA A 14 50.25 -25.27 20.31
C ALA A 14 49.46 -23.95 20.41
N ILE A 15 50.09 -22.95 21.04
CA ILE A 15 49.63 -21.56 21.06
C ILE A 15 49.94 -20.99 19.68
N PHE A 16 48.92 -20.84 18.84
CA PHE A 16 49.05 -20.13 17.57
C PHE A 16 48.88 -18.63 17.81
N LEU A 17 50.00 -17.91 17.84
CA LEU A 17 50.06 -16.46 17.64
C LEU A 17 49.84 -16.18 16.15
N ALA A 18 48.61 -15.84 15.76
CA ALA A 18 48.32 -15.33 14.43
C ALA A 18 48.12 -13.82 14.51
N SER A 19 49.00 -13.11 13.81
CA SER A 19 49.10 -11.67 13.67
C SER A 19 47.78 -11.01 13.29
N GLY A 20 47.41 -9.95 14.02
CA GLY A 20 46.26 -9.12 13.71
C GLY A 20 46.45 -8.39 12.39
N ALA A 21 45.75 -8.85 11.35
CA ALA A 21 45.45 -8.05 10.18
C ALA A 21 44.24 -7.18 10.50
N SER A 22 44.44 -5.88 10.67
CA SER A 22 43.36 -4.90 10.72
C SER A 22 42.72 -4.82 9.33
N ALA A 23 41.66 -5.60 9.10
CA ALA A 23 40.76 -5.38 7.99
C ALA A 23 40.02 -4.06 8.27
N SER A 24 40.33 -3.03 7.49
CA SER A 24 39.55 -1.80 7.43
C SER A 24 38.12 -2.15 7.04
N VAL A 25 37.21 -2.06 8.01
CA VAL A 25 35.77 -2.19 7.79
C VAL A 25 35.35 -0.98 6.95
N LEU A 26 35.31 -1.15 5.63
CA LEU A 26 34.52 -0.26 4.79
C LEU A 26 33.08 -0.46 5.27
N PRO A 27 32.34 0.59 5.66
CA PRO A 27 30.90 0.45 5.78
C PRO A 27 30.43 -0.02 4.42
N GLY A 28 29.97 -1.28 4.37
CA GLY A 28 29.26 -1.79 3.23
C GLY A 28 28.14 -0.79 3.00
N ILE A 29 28.21 -0.07 1.89
CA ILE A 29 27.05 0.63 1.36
C ILE A 29 26.14 -0.54 0.97
N THR A 30 25.34 -0.98 1.93
CA THR A 30 24.26 -1.93 1.68
C THR A 30 23.49 -1.31 0.55
N GLU A 31 23.54 -1.98 -0.61
CA GLU A 31 22.79 -1.64 -1.79
C GLU A 31 21.38 -1.30 -1.30
N ASN A 32 21.05 -0.01 -1.37
CA ASN A 32 19.71 0.44 -1.07
C ASN A 32 18.88 -0.24 -2.16
N LYS A 33 18.34 -1.42 -1.83
CA LYS A 33 17.18 -1.95 -2.52
C LYS A 33 16.16 -0.87 -2.31
N SER A 34 16.16 0.08 -3.24
CA SER A 34 15.02 0.88 -3.63
C SER A 34 13.86 -0.05 -3.37
N HIS A 35 13.09 0.25 -2.33
CA HIS A 35 11.88 -0.49 -2.04
C HIS A 35 11.07 -0.27 -3.30
N SER A 36 11.20 -1.18 -4.28
CA SER A 36 10.29 -1.27 -5.39
C SER A 36 9.01 -1.63 -4.67
N VAL A 37 8.29 -0.59 -4.23
CA VAL A 37 6.91 -0.68 -3.80
C VAL A 37 6.27 -1.31 -5.02
N ARG A 38 6.14 -2.64 -4.98
CA ARG A 38 5.32 -3.36 -5.94
C ARG A 38 3.94 -2.83 -5.63
N ARG A 39 3.55 -1.82 -6.39
CA ARG A 39 2.16 -1.38 -6.45
C ARG A 39 1.47 -2.56 -7.10
N ASP A 40 0.89 -3.42 -6.28
CA ASP A 40 0.00 -4.46 -6.78
C ASP A 40 -1.15 -3.72 -7.46
N LEU A 41 -1.14 -3.78 -8.79
CA LEU A 41 -2.22 -3.28 -9.62
C LEU A 41 -3.44 -4.13 -9.30
N LYS A 42 -4.53 -3.49 -8.89
CA LYS A 42 -5.76 -4.17 -8.53
C LYS A 42 -6.84 -3.73 -9.48
N THR A 43 -7.29 -4.65 -10.32
CA THR A 43 -8.44 -4.39 -11.18
C THR A 43 -9.74 -4.60 -10.40
N GLY A 44 -10.72 -3.73 -10.62
CA GLY A 44 -11.96 -3.75 -9.86
C GLY A 44 -13.11 -2.97 -10.49
N LEU A 45 -14.17 -2.83 -9.69
CA LEU A 45 -15.38 -2.08 -10.01
C LEU A 45 -15.22 -0.63 -9.54
N GLY A 46 -15.59 0.31 -10.41
CA GLY A 46 -15.86 1.68 -10.05
C GLY A 46 -17.34 1.99 -10.10
N THR A 47 -17.86 2.73 -9.13
CA THR A 47 -19.21 3.28 -9.17
C THR A 47 -19.25 4.74 -8.76
N ARG A 48 -20.42 5.34 -8.93
CA ARG A 48 -20.74 6.68 -8.43
C ARG A 48 -21.82 6.64 -7.36
N TYR A 49 -21.57 7.31 -6.24
CA TYR A 49 -22.56 7.63 -5.22
C TYR A 49 -22.84 9.14 -5.16
N GLY A 50 -23.71 9.52 -4.23
CA GLY A 50 -23.95 10.91 -3.89
C GLY A 50 -24.67 11.66 -5.01
N LYS A 51 -26.00 11.58 -5.07
CA LYS A 51 -26.78 12.17 -6.18
C LYS A 51 -26.45 13.65 -6.42
N ASN A 52 -26.58 14.48 -5.39
CA ASN A 52 -26.47 15.94 -5.48
C ASN A 52 -25.52 16.55 -4.44
N CYS A 53 -24.66 15.73 -3.79
CA CYS A 53 -23.67 16.29 -2.87
C CYS A 53 -22.49 16.88 -3.67
N LYS A 54 -21.92 17.97 -3.14
CA LYS A 54 -20.62 18.45 -3.59
C LYS A 54 -19.54 17.52 -3.06
N GLU A 55 -18.36 17.53 -3.68
CA GLU A 55 -17.25 16.64 -3.33
C GLU A 55 -17.03 16.58 -1.81
N GLU A 56 -16.87 17.73 -1.17
CA GLU A 56 -16.65 17.82 0.28
C GLU A 56 -17.84 17.28 1.10
N ASP A 57 -19.06 17.67 0.74
CA ASP A 57 -20.29 17.25 1.43
C ASP A 57 -20.46 15.72 1.42
N CYS A 58 -19.91 15.03 0.40
CA CYS A 58 -20.04 13.59 0.27
C CYS A 58 -19.15 12.79 1.22
N TRP A 59 -18.13 13.39 1.86
CA TRP A 59 -17.15 12.64 2.66
C TRP A 59 -16.81 13.20 4.04
N GLN A 60 -17.21 14.43 4.40
CA GLN A 60 -16.94 14.99 5.75
C GLN A 60 -17.65 14.29 6.92
N SER A 61 -18.46 13.27 6.64
CA SER A 61 -19.12 12.42 7.63
C SER A 61 -18.87 10.92 7.38
N GLY A 62 -17.85 10.61 6.57
CA GLY A 62 -17.47 9.24 6.23
C GLY A 62 -16.79 8.48 7.37
N ALA A 63 -16.59 7.18 7.17
CA ALA A 63 -15.95 6.25 8.11
C ALA A 63 -14.51 6.64 8.51
N CYS A 64 -13.86 7.54 7.76
CA CYS A 64 -12.54 8.07 8.12
C CYS A 64 -12.57 9.27 9.08
N ALA A 65 -13.75 9.71 9.53
CA ALA A 65 -13.92 10.75 10.55
C ALA A 65 -13.27 12.11 10.23
N PHE A 66 -13.05 12.42 8.95
CA PHE A 66 -12.56 13.74 8.57
C PHE A 66 -13.65 14.79 8.80
N THR A 67 -13.30 15.87 9.49
CA THR A 67 -14.19 17.03 9.70
C THR A 67 -13.46 18.30 9.33
N ASN A 68 -14.13 19.21 8.61
CA ASN A 68 -13.56 20.49 8.13
C ASN A 68 -12.26 20.37 7.31
N TYR A 69 -11.91 19.17 6.85
CA TYR A 69 -10.75 18.98 5.99
C TYR A 69 -11.04 19.54 4.59
N LYS A 70 -10.00 20.01 3.91
CA LYS A 70 -10.07 20.44 2.52
C LYS A 70 -9.03 19.66 1.75
N LEU A 71 -9.44 19.01 0.67
CA LEU A 71 -8.50 18.32 -0.19
C LEU A 71 -7.48 19.33 -0.75
N PRO A 72 -6.17 19.06 -0.64
CA PRO A 72 -5.16 19.81 -1.36
C PRO A 72 -5.45 19.82 -2.86
N SER A 73 -5.13 20.91 -3.55
CA SER A 73 -5.39 21.06 -4.99
C SER A 73 -4.64 20.05 -5.87
N THR A 74 -3.65 19.35 -5.32
CA THR A 74 -2.89 18.28 -5.98
C THR A 74 -3.60 16.93 -5.94
N ILE A 75 -4.70 16.79 -5.20
CA ILE A 75 -5.53 15.59 -5.15
C ILE A 75 -6.79 15.85 -5.98
N ASP A 76 -7.06 14.97 -6.94
CA ASP A 76 -8.17 15.14 -7.89
C ASP A 76 -9.54 14.98 -7.24
N GLY A 77 -9.61 14.30 -6.09
CA GLY A 77 -10.84 14.13 -5.35
C GLY A 77 -10.75 13.03 -4.30
N SER A 78 -11.89 12.40 -4.02
CA SER A 78 -12.02 11.40 -2.96
C SER A 78 -12.77 10.16 -3.42
N THR A 79 -12.69 9.11 -2.61
CA THR A 79 -13.45 7.87 -2.86
C THR A 79 -13.79 7.16 -1.57
N CYS A 80 -14.93 6.48 -1.59
CA CYS A 80 -15.18 5.35 -0.71
C CYS A 80 -14.44 4.12 -1.29
N VAL A 81 -13.93 3.26 -0.42
CA VAL A 81 -13.28 1.99 -0.83
C VAL A 81 -13.93 0.80 -0.13
N SER A 82 -13.86 -0.39 -0.72
CA SER A 82 -14.35 -1.63 -0.12
C SER A 82 -13.81 -1.86 1.30
N GLU A 83 -14.49 -2.66 2.13
CA GLU A 83 -14.00 -3.04 3.47
C GLU A 83 -12.57 -3.61 3.43
N ALA A 84 -12.26 -4.40 2.39
CA ALA A 84 -10.95 -5.02 2.20
C ALA A 84 -9.83 -4.02 1.88
N ILE A 85 -10.14 -2.90 1.21
CA ILE A 85 -9.18 -1.81 0.96
C ILE A 85 -9.15 -0.84 2.15
N TRP A 86 -10.29 -0.59 2.79
CA TRP A 86 -10.39 0.33 3.91
C TRP A 86 -9.60 -0.18 5.13
N ASP A 87 -9.62 -1.50 5.34
CA ASP A 87 -8.88 -2.26 6.36
C ASP A 87 -8.97 -1.65 7.76
N SER A 88 -10.17 -1.66 8.36
CA SER A 88 -10.38 -1.11 9.71
C SER A 88 -9.84 0.31 9.88
N SER A 89 -10.00 1.16 8.85
CA SER A 89 -9.48 2.54 8.73
C SER A 89 -7.98 2.71 8.49
N ALA A 90 -7.20 1.63 8.35
CA ALA A 90 -5.75 1.72 8.16
C ALA A 90 -5.35 2.52 6.91
N HIS A 91 -6.22 2.59 5.90
CA HIS A 91 -5.98 3.35 4.67
C HIS A 91 -6.65 4.73 4.61
N CYS A 92 -7.33 5.17 5.67
CA CYS A 92 -7.94 6.49 5.72
C CYS A 92 -6.92 7.62 5.52
N GLY A 93 -7.23 8.56 4.63
CA GLY A 93 -6.32 9.66 4.26
C GLY A 93 -5.19 9.26 3.30
N GLY A 94 -5.06 7.96 3.01
CA GLY A 94 -4.17 7.48 1.97
C GLY A 94 -4.61 7.97 0.60
N CYS A 95 -3.63 8.21 -0.29
CA CYS A 95 -3.88 8.55 -1.68
C CYS A 95 -3.58 7.34 -2.57
N ILE A 96 -4.48 7.06 -3.51
CA ILE A 96 -4.31 6.03 -4.53
C ILE A 96 -4.32 6.66 -5.92
N GLN A 97 -3.54 6.09 -6.83
CA GLN A 97 -3.63 6.41 -8.25
C GLN A 97 -4.61 5.42 -8.87
N VAL A 98 -5.57 5.96 -9.62
CA VAL A 98 -6.65 5.19 -10.21
C VAL A 98 -6.69 5.44 -11.69
N THR A 99 -6.67 4.38 -12.48
CA THR A 99 -6.66 4.43 -13.95
C THR A 99 -7.91 3.79 -14.52
N TYR A 100 -8.52 4.47 -15.50
CA TYR A 100 -9.60 3.92 -16.31
C TYR A 100 -9.48 4.41 -17.74
N LYS A 101 -9.46 3.48 -18.70
CA LYS A 101 -9.36 3.78 -20.16
C LYS A 101 -8.23 4.77 -20.49
N GLY A 102 -7.07 4.59 -19.86
CA GLY A 102 -5.87 5.42 -20.08
C GLY A 102 -5.87 6.78 -19.38
N LYS A 103 -6.92 7.12 -18.60
CA LYS A 103 -6.93 8.30 -17.75
C LYS A 103 -6.58 7.91 -16.32
N THR A 104 -5.60 8.60 -15.74
CA THR A 104 -5.16 8.40 -14.35
C THR A 104 -5.46 9.62 -13.51
N ILE A 105 -6.02 9.43 -12.32
CA ILE A 105 -6.23 10.48 -11.31
C ILE A 105 -5.67 10.04 -9.96
N THR A 106 -5.37 10.99 -9.09
CA THR A 106 -4.99 10.72 -7.70
C THR A 106 -6.13 11.10 -6.76
N ILE A 107 -6.62 10.13 -5.99
CA ILE A 107 -7.77 10.33 -5.10
C ILE A 107 -7.47 9.85 -3.69
N MET A 108 -8.09 10.50 -2.70
CA MET A 108 -7.93 10.18 -1.29
C MET A 108 -9.02 9.23 -0.80
N VAL A 109 -8.65 8.25 0.02
CA VAL A 109 -9.59 7.37 0.73
C VAL A 109 -10.21 8.16 1.88
N THR A 110 -11.51 8.44 1.79
CA THR A 110 -12.23 9.27 2.78
C THR A 110 -13.37 8.53 3.47
N ASN A 111 -13.77 7.39 2.95
CA ASN A 111 -14.88 6.61 3.47
C ASN A 111 -14.73 5.13 3.07
N LYS A 112 -15.63 4.29 3.58
CA LYS A 112 -15.79 2.92 3.14
C LYS A 112 -17.11 2.75 2.37
N THR A 113 -17.15 1.74 1.51
CA THR A 113 -18.35 1.27 0.83
C THR A 113 -18.42 -0.25 0.91
N ASP A 114 -19.63 -0.79 0.74
CA ASP A 114 -19.82 -2.24 0.61
C ASP A 114 -19.46 -2.69 -0.81
N GLY A 115 -19.37 -4.00 -1.02
CA GLY A 115 -19.12 -4.62 -2.32
C GLY A 115 -17.89 -5.52 -2.34
N ASP A 116 -17.41 -5.84 -3.54
CA ASP A 116 -16.29 -6.75 -3.73
C ASP A 116 -14.97 -6.14 -3.25
N ALA A 117 -13.95 -7.00 -3.09
CA ALA A 117 -12.67 -6.63 -2.49
C ALA A 117 -11.97 -5.45 -3.18
N ASN A 118 -12.21 -5.22 -4.48
CA ASN A 118 -11.67 -4.09 -5.24
C ASN A 118 -12.80 -3.19 -5.76
N HIS A 119 -13.58 -2.60 -4.87
CA HIS A 119 -14.64 -1.64 -5.22
C HIS A 119 -14.25 -0.22 -4.80
N LEU A 120 -14.32 0.72 -5.75
CA LEU A 120 -14.21 2.15 -5.52
C LEU A 120 -15.54 2.83 -5.84
N ASP A 121 -16.04 3.65 -4.93
CA ASP A 121 -17.30 4.37 -5.10
C ASP A 121 -17.06 5.88 -4.89
N MET A 122 -17.21 6.64 -5.98
CA MET A 122 -16.70 8.01 -6.08
C MET A 122 -17.82 9.05 -6.05
N PRO A 123 -17.59 10.23 -5.47
CA PRO A 123 -18.50 11.35 -5.61
C PRO A 123 -18.62 11.82 -7.07
N PRO A 124 -19.65 12.62 -7.41
CA PRO A 124 -19.92 13.00 -8.79
C PRO A 124 -18.77 13.70 -9.52
N ALA A 125 -18.06 14.60 -8.84
CA ALA A 125 -16.98 15.35 -9.45
C ALA A 125 -15.76 14.46 -9.73
N THR A 126 -15.35 13.65 -8.76
CA THR A 126 -14.28 12.65 -8.94
C THR A 126 -14.62 11.62 -10.02
N TRP A 127 -15.84 11.07 -10.00
CA TRP A 127 -16.29 10.10 -11.00
C TRP A 127 -16.24 10.68 -12.42
N SER A 128 -16.76 11.89 -12.60
CA SER A 128 -16.74 12.61 -13.88
C SER A 128 -15.31 12.85 -14.37
N LYS A 129 -14.39 13.20 -13.45
CA LYS A 129 -12.96 13.33 -13.78
C LYS A 129 -12.40 12.01 -14.28
N LEU A 130 -12.58 10.87 -13.61
CA LEU A 130 -12.01 9.60 -14.07
C LEU A 130 -12.62 9.12 -15.40
N THR A 131 -13.93 9.23 -15.54
CA THR A 131 -14.70 8.57 -16.61
C THR A 131 -14.94 9.43 -17.85
N ASN A 132 -14.31 10.61 -17.92
CA ASN A 132 -14.54 11.61 -18.98
C ASN A 132 -16.02 12.03 -19.08
N GLY A 133 -16.62 12.35 -17.93
CA GLY A 133 -17.93 13.01 -17.88
C GLY A 133 -19.14 12.09 -17.70
N MET A 134 -18.96 10.81 -17.33
CA MET A 134 -20.14 9.99 -17.01
C MET A 134 -20.88 10.58 -15.80
N THR A 135 -22.21 10.56 -15.84
CA THR A 135 -23.07 11.13 -14.80
C THR A 135 -23.54 10.12 -13.76
N GLY A 136 -23.27 8.82 -13.97
CA GLY A 136 -23.67 7.73 -13.08
C GLY A 136 -23.30 6.35 -13.63
N GLY A 137 -23.74 5.32 -12.89
CA GLY A 137 -23.50 3.92 -13.22
C GLY A 137 -22.24 3.35 -12.55
N GLY A 138 -21.81 2.21 -13.06
CA GLY A 138 -20.56 1.56 -12.68
C GLY A 138 -19.79 1.09 -13.91
N VAL A 139 -18.48 0.97 -13.76
CA VAL A 139 -17.58 0.47 -14.79
C VAL A 139 -16.63 -0.55 -14.19
N ASP A 140 -16.48 -1.67 -14.87
CA ASP A 140 -15.42 -2.64 -14.56
C ASP A 140 -14.09 -2.19 -15.18
N GLY A 141 -13.00 -2.72 -14.65
CA GLY A 141 -11.67 -2.52 -15.22
C GLY A 141 -10.99 -1.23 -14.75
N ILE A 142 -11.37 -0.70 -13.60
CA ILE A 142 -10.57 0.32 -12.91
C ILE A 142 -9.35 -0.36 -12.31
N GLU A 143 -8.18 0.28 -12.42
CA GLU A 143 -6.89 -0.20 -11.93
C GLU A 143 -6.22 0.77 -10.95
#